data_AF-A0AA91DAX0-F1
#
_entry.id   AF-A0AA91DAX0-F1
#
_cell.length_a   1.000
_cell.length_b   1.000
_cell.length_c   1.000
_cell.angle_alpha   90.00
_cell.angle_beta   90.00
_cell.angle_gamma   90.00
#
_symmetry.space_group_name_H-M   'P 1'
#
loop_
_entity.id
_entity.type
_entity.pdbx_description
1 polymer ?
#
loop_
_entity_poly.entity_id
_entity_poly.type
_entity_poly.pdbx_seq_one_letter_code
_entity_poly.pdbx_strand_id
1 'polypeptide(L)'
;MGILGRPQGLFELHSSDLCVGSMLSKSDVVEILGVTESDIQSVPFKNWKGIEAIDERELQKLWYANSIPNSPPAKIGNASVSLDEMILVKLIRLAYPHASVEHQVPWGRRRVDLKISVDGVSKFVEFHGPSHFAPSRYNSSPEHPSIRKAEIENHFGIECVLWPYWIQRCISNVRAIFDNDVNGLGVLWSTNVHFGTFVFPDSAQVIESINNRFRAMRDGGCGYFYGPSTEERNNPEHPVINQIQQGKKSIELLLPRGHSNIEQWVPQYLVA
;
A
#
# COMPACT_ATOMS: atom_id res chain seq x y z
N MET A 1 15.68 8.46 -9.81
CA MET A 1 15.59 7.10 -9.25
C MET A 1 14.13 6.77 -9.05
N GLY A 2 13.65 5.70 -9.67
CA GLY A 2 12.25 5.26 -9.54
C GLY A 2 12.02 4.77 -8.12
N ILE A 3 11.06 5.38 -7.43
CA ILE A 3 10.60 4.97 -6.09
C ILE A 3 10.16 3.50 -6.12
N LEU A 4 9.62 3.06 -7.26
CA LEU A 4 9.21 1.70 -7.53
C LEU A 4 10.36 0.90 -8.16
N GLY A 5 10.62 -0.28 -7.60
CA GLY A 5 11.55 -1.29 -8.10
C GLY A 5 11.02 -2.01 -9.35
N ARG A 6 11.53 -3.21 -9.60
CA ARG A 6 10.97 -4.10 -10.62
C ARG A 6 9.74 -4.80 -10.02
N PRO A 7 8.57 -4.68 -10.64
CA PRO A 7 7.36 -5.34 -10.20
C PRO A 7 7.56 -6.86 -10.21
N GLN A 8 7.12 -7.51 -9.14
CA GLN A 8 7.17 -8.95 -8.97
C GLN A 8 5.88 -9.40 -8.28
N GLY A 9 5.51 -10.65 -8.53
CA GLY A 9 4.30 -11.24 -7.95
C GLY A 9 3.02 -10.88 -8.71
N LEU A 10 2.04 -11.79 -8.60
CA LEU A 10 0.68 -11.60 -9.05
C LEU A 10 -0.13 -11.06 -7.87
N PHE A 11 -0.86 -9.97 -8.07
CA PHE A 11 -1.92 -9.59 -7.16
C PHE A 11 -3.23 -10.21 -7.67
N GLU A 12 -3.99 -10.80 -6.77
CA GLU A 12 -5.32 -11.35 -7.07
C GLU A 12 -6.31 -10.74 -6.09
N LEU A 13 -7.35 -10.08 -6.60
CA LEU A 13 -8.26 -9.29 -5.77
C LEU A 13 -8.98 -10.16 -4.72
N HIS A 14 -9.45 -11.34 -5.13
CA HIS A 14 -10.19 -12.29 -4.30
C HIS A 14 -9.29 -13.17 -3.42
N SER A 15 -7.98 -13.16 -3.64
CA SER A 15 -6.96 -13.86 -2.83
C SER A 15 -5.93 -12.87 -2.28
N SER A 16 -6.36 -11.62 -2.05
CA SER A 16 -5.45 -10.49 -1.81
C SER A 16 -4.63 -10.61 -0.53
N ASP A 17 -5.04 -11.43 0.44
CA ASP A 17 -4.24 -11.74 1.63
C ASP A 17 -3.02 -12.60 1.28
N LEU A 18 -3.16 -13.52 0.33
CA LEU A 18 -2.14 -14.49 -0.09
C LEU A 18 -1.28 -13.99 -1.26
N CYS A 19 -1.86 -13.26 -2.19
CA CYS A 19 -1.23 -12.93 -3.47
C CYS A 19 -0.72 -11.49 -3.48
N VAL A 20 0.57 -11.34 -3.21
CA VAL A 20 1.25 -10.04 -3.21
C VAL A 20 1.87 -9.78 -4.57
N GLY A 21 1.51 -8.65 -5.19
CA GLY A 21 2.18 -8.23 -6.40
C GLY A 21 1.66 -6.96 -7.06
N SER A 22 2.19 -6.77 -8.26
CA SER A 22 1.98 -5.62 -9.17
C SER A 22 1.32 -6.05 -10.47
N MET A 23 1.44 -7.33 -10.81
CA MET A 23 0.86 -7.87 -12.02
C MET A 23 -0.62 -8.10 -11.72
N LEU A 24 -1.47 -7.46 -12.51
CA LEU A 24 -2.92 -7.55 -12.40
C LEU A 24 -3.44 -8.40 -13.55
N SER A 25 -4.23 -9.42 -13.23
CA SER A 25 -4.89 -10.24 -14.25
C SER A 25 -5.93 -9.44 -15.01
N LYS A 26 -6.30 -9.90 -16.21
CA LYS A 26 -7.38 -9.29 -17.00
C LYS A 26 -8.68 -9.14 -16.19
N SER A 27 -9.08 -10.18 -15.46
CA SER A 27 -10.28 -10.17 -14.62
C SER A 27 -10.20 -9.16 -13.48
N ASP A 28 -9.05 -9.05 -12.81
CA ASP A 28 -8.87 -8.05 -11.75
C ASP A 28 -8.98 -6.64 -12.33
N VAL A 29 -8.40 -6.36 -13.51
CA VAL A 29 -8.50 -5.04 -14.14
C VAL A 29 -9.94 -4.66 -14.44
N VAL A 30 -10.73 -5.58 -15.02
CA VAL A 30 -12.17 -5.41 -15.28
C VAL A 30 -12.89 -5.06 -13.98
N GLU A 31 -12.66 -5.82 -12.91
CA GLU A 31 -13.35 -5.62 -11.64
C GLU A 31 -12.92 -4.32 -10.94
N ILE A 32 -11.62 -4.03 -10.87
CA ILE A 32 -11.04 -2.84 -10.24
C ILE A 32 -11.57 -1.57 -10.90
N LEU A 33 -11.50 -1.49 -12.23
CA LEU A 33 -11.99 -0.33 -12.96
C LEU A 33 -13.51 -0.35 -13.15
N GLY A 34 -14.20 -1.47 -12.91
CA GLY A 34 -15.63 -1.57 -13.14
C GLY A 34 -16.00 -1.39 -14.62
N VAL A 35 -15.15 -1.89 -15.51
CA VAL A 35 -15.32 -1.87 -16.97
C VAL A 35 -15.64 -3.27 -17.47
N THR A 36 -15.81 -3.44 -18.79
CA THR A 36 -15.98 -4.76 -19.43
C THR A 36 -14.69 -5.22 -20.10
N GLU A 37 -14.62 -6.50 -20.48
CA GLU A 37 -13.48 -7.01 -21.26
C GLU A 37 -13.30 -6.30 -22.61
N SER A 38 -14.37 -5.83 -23.24
CA SER A 38 -14.30 -5.05 -24.48
C SER A 38 -13.60 -3.71 -24.30
N ASP A 39 -13.75 -3.08 -23.13
CA ASP A 39 -13.14 -1.78 -22.84
C ASP A 39 -11.61 -1.87 -22.70
N ILE A 40 -11.08 -3.05 -22.41
CA ILE A 40 -9.64 -3.27 -22.16
C ILE A 40 -8.93 -3.99 -23.31
N GLN A 41 -9.53 -4.09 -24.49
CA GLN A 41 -8.91 -4.75 -25.66
C GLN A 41 -7.60 -4.10 -26.10
N SER A 42 -7.45 -2.79 -25.89
CA SER A 42 -6.25 -2.02 -26.24
C SER A 42 -5.15 -2.09 -25.16
N VAL A 43 -5.45 -2.67 -24.01
CA VAL A 43 -4.50 -2.77 -22.89
C VAL A 43 -3.46 -3.87 -23.22
N PRO A 44 -2.15 -3.57 -23.13
CA PRO A 44 -1.10 -4.48 -23.58
C PRO A 44 -0.79 -5.54 -22.52
N PHE A 45 -1.73 -6.47 -22.29
CA PHE A 45 -1.51 -7.63 -21.44
C PHE A 45 -0.35 -8.49 -21.95
N LYS A 46 0.44 -9.02 -21.03
CA LYS A 46 1.60 -9.89 -21.30
C LYS A 46 1.40 -11.21 -20.57
N ASN A 47 1.94 -12.30 -21.12
CA ASN A 47 1.97 -13.57 -20.41
C ASN A 47 2.95 -13.49 -19.23
N TRP A 48 2.42 -13.65 -18.02
CA TRP A 48 3.15 -13.75 -16.78
C TRP A 48 2.89 -15.12 -16.15
N LYS A 49 3.86 -16.04 -16.28
CA LYS A 49 3.77 -17.41 -15.75
C LYS A 49 2.46 -18.13 -16.15
N GLY A 50 2.00 -17.95 -17.39
CA GLY A 50 0.77 -18.57 -17.90
C GLY A 50 -0.50 -17.73 -17.72
N ILE A 51 -0.42 -16.57 -17.07
CA ILE A 51 -1.56 -15.67 -16.82
C ILE A 51 -1.40 -14.42 -17.69
N GLU A 52 -2.46 -13.99 -18.38
CA GLU A 52 -2.47 -12.68 -19.04
C GLU A 52 -2.61 -11.56 -18.00
N ALA A 53 -1.54 -10.78 -17.83
CA ALA A 53 -1.45 -9.76 -16.80
C ALA A 53 -0.75 -8.48 -17.29
N ILE A 54 -0.98 -7.38 -16.58
CA ILE A 54 -0.35 -6.08 -16.82
C ILE A 54 0.30 -5.54 -15.54
N ASP A 55 1.43 -4.84 -15.68
CA ASP A 55 2.06 -4.08 -14.60
C ASP A 55 1.14 -2.93 -14.17
N GLU A 56 0.85 -2.81 -12.87
CA GLU A 56 -0.01 -1.76 -12.30
C GLU A 56 0.37 -0.33 -12.76
N ARG A 57 1.66 -0.06 -13.01
CA ARG A 57 2.14 1.25 -13.48
C ARG A 57 1.83 1.48 -14.94
N GLU A 58 1.85 0.43 -15.77
CA GLU A 58 1.43 0.50 -17.16
C GLU A 58 -0.08 0.75 -17.24
N LEU A 59 -0.86 0.02 -16.42
CA LEU A 59 -2.30 0.23 -16.31
C LEU A 59 -2.64 1.65 -15.84
N GLN A 60 -1.99 2.13 -14.77
CA GLN A 60 -2.22 3.47 -14.23
C GLN A 60 -1.94 4.56 -15.27
N LYS A 61 -0.88 4.42 -16.08
CA LYS A 61 -0.57 5.37 -17.17
C LYS A 61 -1.67 5.41 -18.23
N LEU A 62 -2.17 4.24 -18.63
CA LEU A 62 -3.25 4.13 -19.62
C LEU A 62 -4.54 4.74 -19.08
N TRP A 63 -4.87 4.44 -17.83
CA TRP A 63 -6.04 4.99 -17.16
C TRP A 63 -5.97 6.52 -17.02
N TYR A 64 -4.83 7.06 -16.57
CA TYR A 64 -4.62 8.51 -16.46
C TYR A 64 -4.65 9.25 -17.81
N ALA A 65 -4.32 8.55 -18.89
CA ALA A 65 -4.42 9.05 -20.25
C ALA A 65 -5.84 8.96 -20.86
N ASN A 66 -6.82 8.41 -20.11
CA ASN A 66 -8.16 8.08 -20.57
C ASN A 66 -8.18 7.10 -21.77
N SER A 67 -7.18 6.21 -21.85
CA SER A 67 -7.06 5.23 -22.94
C SER A 67 -7.95 3.99 -22.76
N ILE A 68 -8.63 3.87 -21.62
CA ILE A 68 -9.55 2.77 -21.30
C ILE A 68 -10.98 3.33 -21.30
N PRO A 69 -11.79 3.04 -22.34
CA PRO A 69 -13.19 3.43 -22.43
C PRO A 69 -13.98 3.05 -21.18
N ASN A 70 -14.97 3.87 -20.83
CA ASN A 70 -15.91 3.66 -19.71
C ASN A 70 -15.26 3.50 -18.32
N SER A 71 -13.95 3.67 -18.20
CA SER A 71 -13.27 3.65 -16.91
C SER A 71 -13.67 4.86 -16.05
N PRO A 72 -13.68 4.71 -14.71
CA PRO A 72 -13.91 5.80 -13.78
C PRO A 72 -12.93 6.96 -14.03
N PRO A 73 -13.31 8.21 -13.75
CA PRO A 73 -12.39 9.32 -13.96
C PRO A 73 -11.19 9.21 -13.01
N ALA A 74 -9.99 9.42 -13.54
CA ALA A 74 -8.75 9.50 -12.74
C ALA A 74 -8.67 10.78 -11.88
N LYS A 75 -9.69 11.65 -11.92
CA LYS A 75 -9.79 12.88 -11.13
C LYS A 75 -11.20 13.08 -10.59
N ILE A 76 -11.29 13.50 -9.33
CA ILE A 76 -12.53 13.93 -8.69
C ILE A 76 -12.34 15.37 -8.23
N GLY A 77 -13.03 16.30 -8.92
CA GLY A 77 -12.77 17.73 -8.76
C GLY A 77 -11.32 18.08 -9.16
N ASN A 78 -10.53 18.55 -8.19
CA ASN A 78 -9.14 18.95 -8.39
C ASN A 78 -8.11 17.90 -7.93
N ALA A 79 -8.54 16.77 -7.36
CA ALA A 79 -7.64 15.72 -6.90
C ALA A 79 -7.57 14.56 -7.87
N SER A 80 -6.39 13.98 -8.01
CA SER A 80 -6.17 12.74 -8.75
C SER A 80 -6.52 11.56 -7.86
N VAL A 81 -7.18 10.55 -8.42
CA VAL A 81 -7.45 9.27 -7.76
C VAL A 81 -6.35 8.29 -8.16
N SER A 82 -5.75 7.63 -7.19
CA SER A 82 -4.75 6.60 -7.40
C SER A 82 -5.36 5.24 -7.74
N LEU A 83 -4.59 4.38 -8.40
CA LEU A 83 -5.01 2.99 -8.62
C LEU A 83 -5.11 2.22 -7.29
N ASP A 84 -4.30 2.58 -6.30
CA ASP A 84 -4.37 2.07 -4.93
C ASP A 84 -5.75 2.31 -4.29
N GLU A 85 -6.28 3.53 -4.42
CA GLU A 85 -7.63 3.87 -3.96
C GLU A 85 -8.68 2.97 -4.64
N MET A 86 -8.58 2.79 -5.96
CA MET A 86 -9.52 1.95 -6.72
C MET A 86 -9.49 0.48 -6.27
N ILE A 87 -8.28 -0.07 -6.06
CA ILE A 87 -8.10 -1.43 -5.53
C ILE A 87 -8.70 -1.53 -4.13
N LEU A 88 -8.39 -0.58 -3.24
CA LEU A 88 -8.87 -0.62 -1.86
C LEU A 88 -10.39 -0.54 -1.78
N VAL A 89 -11.05 0.26 -2.62
CA VAL A 89 -12.52 0.32 -2.68
C VAL A 89 -13.14 -1.03 -3.01
N LYS A 90 -12.54 -1.80 -3.92
CA LYS A 90 -13.02 -3.16 -4.20
C LYS A 90 -12.79 -4.09 -3.02
N LEU A 91 -11.60 -4.06 -2.41
CA LEU A 91 -11.31 -4.85 -1.22
C LEU A 91 -12.25 -4.52 -0.05
N ILE A 92 -12.62 -3.24 0.12
CA ILE A 92 -13.62 -2.81 1.10
C ILE A 92 -14.98 -3.45 0.83
N ARG A 93 -15.44 -3.44 -0.42
CA ARG A 93 -16.72 -4.07 -0.78
C ARG A 93 -16.69 -5.60 -0.69
N LEU A 94 -15.54 -6.22 -0.91
CA LEU A 94 -15.37 -7.67 -0.69
C LEU A 94 -15.37 -8.02 0.80
N ALA A 95 -14.70 -7.22 1.63
CA ALA A 95 -14.67 -7.42 3.08
C ALA A 95 -16.03 -7.11 3.74
N TYR A 96 -16.70 -6.06 3.26
CA TYR A 96 -17.93 -5.49 3.80
C TYR A 96 -18.89 -5.08 2.66
N PRO A 97 -19.75 -6.00 2.18
CA PRO A 97 -20.61 -5.78 0.99
C PRO A 97 -21.56 -4.57 1.08
N HIS A 98 -21.91 -4.13 2.28
CA HIS A 98 -22.80 -2.99 2.53
C HIS A 98 -22.06 -1.71 2.91
N ALA A 99 -20.72 -1.71 2.86
CA ALA A 99 -19.94 -0.52 3.17
C ALA A 99 -20.22 0.63 2.20
N SER A 100 -20.31 1.85 2.73
CA SER A 100 -20.27 3.06 1.91
C SER A 100 -18.84 3.57 1.81
N VAL A 101 -18.45 3.99 0.61
CA VAL A 101 -17.13 4.55 0.34
C VAL A 101 -17.29 5.86 -0.41
N GLU A 102 -16.78 6.95 0.15
CA GLU A 102 -16.70 8.26 -0.46
C GLU A 102 -15.24 8.54 -0.84
N HIS A 103 -14.97 8.85 -2.11
CA HIS A 103 -13.64 9.25 -2.55
C HIS A 103 -13.41 10.75 -2.42
N GLN A 104 -12.17 11.10 -2.10
CA GLN A 104 -11.64 12.46 -2.22
C GLN A 104 -12.53 13.48 -1.48
N VAL A 105 -12.85 13.17 -0.21
CA VAL A 105 -13.78 13.93 0.62
C VAL A 105 -13.28 15.36 0.81
N PRO A 106 -14.07 16.39 0.45
CA PRO A 106 -13.62 17.77 0.47
C PRO A 106 -13.40 18.30 1.88
N TRP A 107 -12.29 19.02 2.05
CA TRP A 107 -11.91 19.71 3.28
C TRP A 107 -11.25 21.06 2.95
N GLY A 108 -12.09 22.06 2.71
CA GLY A 108 -11.64 23.37 2.22
C GLY A 108 -10.94 23.24 0.86
N ARG A 109 -9.66 23.60 0.80
CA ARG A 109 -8.83 23.45 -0.42
C ARG A 109 -8.17 22.07 -0.55
N ARG A 110 -8.21 21.27 0.53
CA ARG A 110 -7.64 19.93 0.62
C ARG A 110 -8.75 18.90 0.46
N ARG A 111 -8.35 17.64 0.29
CA ARG A 111 -9.25 16.50 0.26
C ARG A 111 -8.64 15.37 1.08
N VAL A 112 -9.50 14.49 1.59
CA VAL A 112 -9.13 13.25 2.26
C VAL A 112 -9.40 12.09 1.31
N ASP A 113 -8.45 11.17 1.15
CA ASP A 113 -8.50 10.18 0.05
C ASP A 113 -9.77 9.33 0.07
N LEU A 114 -10.10 8.73 1.22
CA LEU A 114 -11.32 7.95 1.38
C LEU A 114 -12.00 8.21 2.72
N LYS A 115 -13.32 8.16 2.71
CA LYS A 115 -14.14 7.90 3.91
C LYS A 115 -14.88 6.59 3.72
N ILE A 116 -14.75 5.70 4.68
CA ILE A 116 -15.33 4.37 4.66
C ILE A 116 -16.31 4.27 5.83
N SER A 117 -17.53 3.81 5.59
CA SER A 117 -18.49 3.54 6.67
C SER A 117 -18.96 2.09 6.63
N VAL A 118 -18.84 1.41 7.76
CA VAL A 118 -19.22 0.01 7.98
C VAL A 118 -20.04 -0.03 9.27
N ASP A 119 -21.24 -0.58 9.22
CA ASP A 119 -22.12 -0.80 10.39
C ASP A 119 -22.28 0.44 11.30
N GLY A 120 -22.40 1.62 10.68
CA GLY A 120 -22.57 2.90 11.39
C GLY A 120 -21.28 3.54 11.91
N VAL A 121 -20.13 2.88 11.75
CA VAL A 121 -18.81 3.42 12.10
C VAL A 121 -18.13 3.96 10.84
N SER A 122 -17.73 5.23 10.86
CA SER A 122 -16.95 5.84 9.79
C SER A 122 -15.48 5.96 10.17
N LYS A 123 -14.59 5.78 9.19
CA LYS A 123 -13.16 6.07 9.28
C LYS A 123 -12.69 6.78 8.02
N PHE A 124 -11.77 7.72 8.17
CA PHE A 124 -11.00 8.26 7.06
C PHE A 124 -9.78 7.39 6.80
N VAL A 125 -9.36 7.33 5.54
CA VAL A 125 -8.10 6.70 5.12
C VAL A 125 -7.32 7.70 4.26
N GLU A 126 -6.03 7.84 4.56
CA GLU A 126 -5.06 8.63 3.77
C GLU A 126 -3.94 7.72 3.26
N PHE A 127 -3.70 7.72 1.95
CA PHE A 127 -2.65 6.91 1.34
C PHE A 127 -1.30 7.60 1.41
N HIS A 128 -0.34 6.94 2.05
CA HIS A 128 1.01 7.45 2.13
C HIS A 128 1.98 6.63 1.29
N GLY A 129 2.19 7.08 0.05
CA GLY A 129 3.29 6.60 -0.80
C GLY A 129 4.68 6.95 -0.23
N PRO A 130 5.78 6.41 -0.80
CA PRO A 130 7.13 6.58 -0.23
C PRO A 130 7.62 8.03 -0.08
N SER A 131 7.14 8.95 -0.94
CA SER A 131 7.47 10.38 -0.86
C SER A 131 6.92 11.10 0.37
N HIS A 132 6.06 10.45 1.16
CA HIS A 132 5.60 10.96 2.45
C HIS A 132 6.57 10.66 3.60
N PHE A 133 7.59 9.81 3.35
CA PHE A 133 8.54 9.38 4.37
C PHE A 133 9.99 9.61 4.00
N ALA A 134 10.30 9.66 2.69
CA ALA A 134 11.63 9.91 2.17
C ALA A 134 11.64 11.03 1.13
N PRO A 135 12.75 11.77 0.95
CA PRO A 135 12.84 12.83 -0.03
C PRO A 135 12.67 12.26 -1.44
N SER A 136 11.94 12.99 -2.26
CA SER A 136 11.72 12.67 -3.66
C SER A 136 11.83 13.93 -4.51
N ARG A 137 11.84 13.75 -5.84
CA ARG A 137 11.84 14.87 -6.78
C ARG A 137 10.66 15.84 -6.56
N TYR A 138 9.53 15.33 -6.08
CA TYR A 138 8.29 16.09 -5.92
C TYR A 138 8.01 16.51 -4.48
N ASN A 139 8.79 15.99 -3.53
CA ASN A 139 8.69 16.33 -2.11
C ASN A 139 10.07 16.17 -1.46
N SER A 140 10.83 17.25 -1.38
CA SER A 140 12.20 17.22 -0.84
C SER A 140 12.24 17.16 0.69
N SER A 141 11.17 17.60 1.34
CA SER A 141 11.07 17.72 2.81
C SER A 141 9.70 17.22 3.26
N PRO A 142 9.53 15.89 3.36
CA PRO A 142 8.27 15.32 3.81
C PRO A 142 7.84 15.86 5.17
N GLU A 143 6.56 16.22 5.29
CA GLU A 143 5.95 16.59 6.57
C GLU A 143 5.72 15.34 7.43
N HIS A 144 5.83 15.50 8.74
CA HIS A 144 5.59 14.40 9.67
C HIS A 144 4.15 13.87 9.54
N PRO A 145 3.94 12.56 9.34
CA PRO A 145 2.63 12.00 9.01
C PRO A 145 1.56 12.20 10.08
N SER A 146 1.95 12.40 11.34
CA SER A 146 1.01 12.68 12.43
C SER A 146 0.32 14.04 12.30
N ILE A 147 0.94 15.02 11.62
CA ILE A 147 0.40 16.39 11.52
C ILE A 147 -0.91 16.35 10.73
N ARG A 148 -0.86 15.90 9.48
CA ARG A 148 -2.04 15.83 8.61
C ARG A 148 -3.12 14.90 9.17
N LYS A 149 -2.73 13.76 9.76
CA LYS A 149 -3.66 12.87 10.47
C LYS A 149 -4.41 13.62 11.58
N ALA A 150 -3.69 14.30 12.48
CA ALA A 150 -4.30 15.02 13.59
C ALA A 150 -5.21 16.15 13.11
N GLU A 151 -4.83 16.89 12.05
CA GLU A 151 -5.68 17.94 11.50
C GLU A 151 -6.99 17.39 10.92
N ILE A 152 -6.97 16.24 10.24
CA ILE A 152 -8.19 15.57 9.72
C ILE A 152 -9.08 15.14 10.90
N GLU A 153 -8.50 14.47 11.91
CA GLU A 153 -9.24 13.99 13.08
C GLU A 153 -9.86 15.14 13.87
N ASN A 154 -9.12 16.23 14.08
CA ASN A 154 -9.61 17.42 14.76
C ASN A 154 -10.72 18.12 13.98
N HIS A 155 -10.65 18.11 12.63
CA HIS A 155 -11.66 18.77 11.81
C HIS A 155 -12.98 18.00 11.74
N PHE A 156 -12.90 16.68 11.55
CA PHE A 156 -14.09 15.86 11.31
C PHE A 156 -14.61 15.13 12.55
N GLY A 157 -13.83 15.02 13.62
CA GLY A 157 -14.16 14.21 14.79
C GLY A 157 -14.23 12.70 14.48
N ILE A 158 -13.60 12.27 13.38
CA ILE A 158 -13.57 10.88 12.90
C ILE A 158 -12.11 10.45 12.81
N GLU A 159 -11.83 9.22 13.23
CA GLU A 159 -10.49 8.61 13.11
C GLU A 159 -9.96 8.65 11.67
N CYS A 160 -8.70 9.05 11.50
CA CYS A 160 -7.98 8.99 10.23
C CYS A 160 -6.91 7.90 10.29
N VAL A 161 -7.09 6.84 9.50
CA VAL A 161 -6.11 5.76 9.37
C VAL A 161 -5.13 6.09 8.26
N LEU A 162 -3.84 6.09 8.57
CA LEU A 162 -2.80 6.20 7.55
C LEU A 162 -2.59 4.83 6.91
N TRP A 163 -2.72 4.75 5.59
CA TRP A 163 -2.43 3.55 4.81
C TRP A 163 -1.13 3.73 4.04
N PRO A 164 0.03 3.40 4.63
CA PRO A 164 1.29 3.56 3.94
C PRO A 164 1.53 2.44 2.92
N TYR A 165 2.43 2.70 1.98
CA TYR A 165 2.78 1.77 0.91
C TYR A 165 3.31 0.39 1.36
N TRP A 166 3.66 0.23 2.64
CA TRP A 166 4.11 -1.07 3.20
C TRP A 166 3.00 -1.85 3.91
N ILE A 167 1.80 -1.30 4.06
CA ILE A 167 0.64 -2.05 4.54
C ILE A 167 -0.06 -2.64 3.32
N GLN A 168 -0.16 -3.96 3.28
CA GLN A 168 -0.66 -4.71 2.12
C GLN A 168 -2.08 -4.26 1.76
N ARG A 169 -2.37 -4.05 0.47
CA ARG A 169 -3.74 -3.87 0.00
C ARG A 169 -4.45 -5.23 0.04
N CYS A 170 -5.08 -5.59 1.15
CA CYS A 170 -5.77 -6.87 1.29
C CYS A 170 -6.98 -6.82 2.22
N ILE A 171 -7.82 -7.86 2.15
CA ILE A 171 -9.05 -7.97 2.94
C ILE A 171 -8.76 -7.96 4.44
N SER A 172 -7.73 -8.65 4.90
CA SER A 172 -7.37 -8.69 6.33
C SER A 172 -7.00 -7.31 6.87
N ASN A 173 -6.30 -6.47 6.10
CA ASN A 173 -5.99 -5.10 6.52
C ASN A 173 -7.22 -4.18 6.51
N VAL A 174 -8.15 -4.37 5.57
CA VAL A 174 -9.44 -3.68 5.60
C VAL A 174 -10.23 -4.07 6.85
N ARG A 175 -10.21 -5.35 7.22
CA ARG A 175 -10.88 -5.81 8.44
C ARG A 175 -10.20 -5.27 9.69
N ALA A 176 -8.87 -5.29 9.76
CA ALA A 176 -8.10 -4.81 10.90
C ALA A 176 -8.35 -3.33 11.25
N ILE A 177 -8.80 -2.52 10.27
CA ILE A 177 -9.17 -1.13 10.57
C ILE A 177 -10.53 -0.99 11.25
N PHE A 178 -11.42 -1.99 11.24
CA PHE A 178 -12.74 -1.94 11.89
C PHE A 178 -12.93 -2.94 13.02
N ASP A 179 -12.26 -4.08 12.94
CA ASP A 179 -12.30 -5.15 13.94
C ASP A 179 -10.98 -5.14 14.71
N ASN A 180 -11.01 -5.28 16.04
CA ASN A 180 -9.81 -5.28 16.86
C ASN A 180 -9.15 -6.66 17.06
N ASP A 181 -9.77 -7.72 16.56
CA ASP A 181 -9.31 -9.10 16.71
C ASP A 181 -8.60 -9.63 15.45
N VAL A 182 -8.62 -8.86 14.36
CA VAL A 182 -8.02 -9.26 13.07
C VAL A 182 -6.59 -8.77 12.94
N ASN A 183 -5.62 -9.67 12.73
CA ASN A 183 -4.26 -9.27 12.43
C ASN A 183 -4.10 -8.87 10.96
N GLY A 184 -3.52 -7.70 10.74
CA GLY A 184 -3.14 -7.21 9.43
C GLY A 184 -1.80 -7.78 8.94
N LEU A 185 -1.43 -7.36 7.73
CA LEU A 185 -0.28 -7.82 6.98
C LEU A 185 0.55 -6.65 6.44
N GLY A 186 1.84 -6.64 6.75
CA GLY A 186 2.81 -5.77 6.12
C GLY A 186 3.50 -6.44 4.93
N VAL A 187 3.94 -5.62 3.99
CA VAL A 187 4.73 -6.04 2.83
C VAL A 187 5.48 -4.86 2.21
N LEU A 188 6.80 -4.96 2.15
CA LEU A 188 7.67 -4.04 1.43
C LEU A 188 8.05 -4.70 0.11
N TRP A 189 7.14 -4.63 -0.86
CA TRP A 189 7.35 -5.18 -2.20
C TRP A 189 7.58 -4.06 -3.22
N SER A 190 8.47 -4.31 -4.20
CA SER A 190 8.73 -3.43 -5.35
C SER A 190 9.05 -1.96 -5.02
N THR A 191 9.78 -1.69 -3.94
CA THR A 191 10.18 -0.34 -3.54
C THR A 191 11.70 -0.25 -3.39
N ASN A 192 12.26 0.90 -3.76
CA ASN A 192 13.66 1.23 -3.43
C ASN A 192 13.77 2.09 -2.16
N VAL A 193 12.64 2.36 -1.50
CA VAL A 193 12.53 3.15 -0.28
C VAL A 193 12.23 2.19 0.87
N HIS A 194 13.19 2.08 1.79
CA HIS A 194 13.15 1.17 2.93
C HIS A 194 13.10 1.97 4.24
N PHE A 195 12.83 1.34 5.37
CA PHE A 195 12.65 2.06 6.63
C PHE A 195 13.87 2.92 7.03
N GLY A 196 15.10 2.49 6.73
CA GLY A 196 16.30 3.30 6.98
C GLY A 196 16.46 4.53 6.07
N THR A 197 15.62 4.67 5.05
CA THR A 197 15.59 5.86 4.19
C THR A 197 14.68 6.96 4.71
N PHE A 198 13.91 6.71 5.77
CA PHE A 198 12.95 7.67 6.30
C PHE A 198 13.67 8.83 7.00
N VAL A 199 13.12 10.04 6.87
CA VAL A 199 13.82 11.26 7.29
C VAL A 199 13.56 11.66 8.73
N PHE A 200 12.47 11.19 9.33
CA PHE A 200 12.06 11.64 10.65
C PHE A 200 12.98 11.05 11.74
N PRO A 201 13.44 11.84 12.73
CA PRO A 201 14.26 11.31 13.82
C PRO A 201 13.61 10.14 14.58
N ASP A 202 12.28 10.15 14.66
CA ASP A 202 11.40 9.18 15.33
C ASP A 202 10.74 8.20 14.35
N SER A 203 11.35 7.95 13.19
CA SER A 203 10.80 7.06 12.15
C SER A 203 10.38 5.68 12.69
N ALA A 204 11.13 5.10 13.62
CA ALA A 204 10.78 3.84 14.26
C ALA A 204 9.41 3.90 14.97
N GLN A 205 9.17 4.96 15.76
CA GLN A 205 7.91 5.16 16.50
C GLN A 205 6.74 5.41 15.54
N VAL A 206 6.98 6.13 14.44
CA VAL A 206 5.98 6.34 13.38
C VAL A 206 5.56 5.01 12.75
N ILE A 207 6.53 4.18 12.36
CA ILE A 207 6.26 2.88 11.74
C ILE A 207 5.55 1.95 12.72
N GLU A 208 6.00 1.89 13.97
CA GLU A 208 5.35 1.09 15.03
C GLU A 208 3.91 1.53 15.26
N SER A 209 3.65 2.83 15.38
CA SER A 209 2.30 3.37 15.58
C SER A 209 1.36 2.96 14.43
N ILE A 210 1.83 3.09 13.17
CA ILE A 210 1.05 2.68 12.00
C ILE A 210 0.86 1.16 11.99
N ASN A 211 1.92 0.37 12.20
CA ASN A 211 1.83 -1.09 12.17
C ASN A 211 0.92 -1.63 13.29
N ASN A 212 0.98 -1.05 14.49
CA ASN A 212 0.11 -1.39 15.62
C ASN A 212 -1.35 -1.15 15.28
N ARG A 213 -1.63 -0.08 14.53
CA ARG A 213 -3.01 0.20 14.10
C ARG A 213 -3.60 -0.92 13.25
N PHE A 214 -2.77 -1.58 12.43
CA PHE A 214 -3.18 -2.74 11.65
C PHE A 214 -2.90 -4.08 12.35
N ARG A 215 -2.29 -4.09 13.55
CA ARG A 215 -1.71 -5.30 14.16
C ARG A 215 -0.84 -6.09 13.18
N ALA A 216 -0.02 -5.37 12.44
CA ALA A 216 0.86 -5.93 11.42
C ALA A 216 2.24 -6.35 11.97
N MET A 217 2.54 -6.15 13.25
CA MET A 217 3.77 -6.69 13.84
C MET A 217 3.60 -8.16 14.22
N ARG A 218 4.69 -8.93 14.16
CA ARG A 218 4.76 -10.33 14.63
C ARG A 218 5.79 -10.45 15.74
N ASP A 219 5.91 -11.64 16.32
CA ASP A 219 6.89 -11.92 17.39
C ASP A 219 8.34 -11.64 16.96
N GLY A 220 8.65 -11.79 15.66
CA GLY A 220 9.92 -11.41 15.05
C GLY A 220 9.96 -9.98 14.47
N GLY A 221 9.00 -9.12 14.84
CA GLY A 221 8.88 -7.76 14.35
C GLY A 221 8.36 -7.63 12.92
N CYS A 222 8.95 -6.71 12.16
CA CYS A 222 8.59 -6.32 10.80
C CYS A 222 9.52 -6.92 9.73
N GLY A 223 10.53 -7.72 10.12
CA GLY A 223 11.45 -8.37 9.17
C GLY A 223 10.73 -9.18 8.09
N TYR A 224 9.58 -9.78 8.42
CA TYR A 224 8.77 -10.55 7.48
C TYR A 224 8.19 -9.71 6.32
N PHE A 225 8.16 -8.38 6.43
CA PHE A 225 7.66 -7.50 5.35
C PHE A 225 8.49 -7.66 4.08
N TYR A 226 9.74 -8.10 4.20
CA TYR A 226 10.66 -8.31 3.09
C TYR A 226 10.56 -9.69 2.44
N GLY A 227 9.68 -10.59 2.92
CA GLY A 227 9.58 -11.95 2.41
C GLY A 227 10.81 -12.82 2.70
N PRO A 228 10.79 -14.11 2.31
CA PRO A 228 9.61 -14.89 1.92
C PRO A 228 8.89 -15.54 3.12
N SER A 229 9.42 -15.44 4.34
CA SER A 229 8.84 -16.05 5.57
C SER A 229 7.49 -15.42 5.95
N THR A 230 6.41 -15.78 5.25
CA THR A 230 5.22 -14.92 5.17
C THR A 230 3.89 -15.65 5.25
N GLU A 231 3.65 -16.47 6.28
CA GLU A 231 2.29 -16.98 6.61
C GLU A 231 1.56 -17.58 5.37
N GLU A 232 2.24 -18.45 4.62
CA GLU A 232 1.73 -19.09 3.39
C GLU A 232 1.44 -18.13 2.21
N ARG A 233 1.76 -16.85 2.33
CA ARG A 233 1.61 -15.87 1.25
C ARG A 233 2.61 -16.14 0.12
N ASN A 234 2.15 -15.90 -1.11
CA ASN A 234 2.97 -15.81 -2.31
C ASN A 234 3.66 -14.44 -2.37
N ASN A 235 4.53 -14.17 -1.39
CA ASN A 235 5.33 -12.94 -1.32
C ASN A 235 6.81 -13.28 -1.60
N PRO A 236 7.35 -12.93 -2.79
CA PRO A 236 8.75 -13.18 -3.09
C PRO A 236 9.66 -12.36 -2.17
N GLU A 237 10.84 -12.90 -1.85
CA GLU A 237 11.86 -12.18 -1.08
C GLU A 237 12.28 -10.89 -1.81
N HIS A 238 12.31 -9.78 -1.07
CA HIS A 238 12.69 -8.50 -1.62
C HIS A 238 14.16 -8.53 -2.06
N PRO A 239 14.51 -8.08 -3.29
CA PRO A 239 15.88 -8.16 -3.81
C PRO A 239 16.95 -7.45 -2.96
N VAL A 240 16.54 -6.53 -2.09
CA VAL A 240 17.45 -5.87 -1.14
C VAL A 240 18.10 -6.85 -0.17
N ILE A 241 17.40 -7.93 0.20
CA ILE A 241 17.88 -8.91 1.17
C ILE A 241 19.11 -9.64 0.62
N ASN A 242 19.00 -10.18 -0.60
CA ASN A 242 20.14 -10.79 -1.29
C ASN A 242 21.29 -9.78 -1.54
N GLN A 243 20.97 -8.51 -1.80
CA GLN A 243 22.02 -7.47 -1.92
C GLN A 243 22.77 -7.23 -0.60
N ILE A 244 22.09 -7.31 0.54
CA ILE A 244 22.71 -7.20 1.87
C ILE A 244 23.56 -8.43 2.16
N GLN A 245 23.05 -9.64 1.91
CA GLN A 245 23.80 -10.90 2.10
C GLN A 245 25.09 -10.95 1.27
N GLN A 246 25.06 -10.36 0.07
CA GLN A 246 26.23 -10.26 -0.81
C GLN A 246 27.17 -9.09 -0.47
N GLY A 247 26.90 -8.34 0.60
CA GLY A 247 27.69 -7.16 1.00
C GLY A 247 27.59 -5.97 0.04
N LYS A 248 26.63 -5.98 -0.90
CA LYS A 248 26.44 -4.90 -1.89
C LYS A 248 25.67 -3.70 -1.32
N LYS A 249 24.91 -3.91 -0.25
CA LYS A 249 24.19 -2.88 0.50
C LYS A 249 24.34 -3.10 2.00
N SER A 250 24.28 -2.02 2.76
CA SER A 250 24.30 -2.07 4.22
C SER A 250 22.94 -2.48 4.79
N ILE A 251 22.95 -3.23 5.89
CA ILE A 251 21.77 -3.57 6.69
C ILE A 251 21.07 -2.32 7.25
N GLU A 252 21.81 -1.23 7.47
CA GLU A 252 21.31 0.09 7.89
C GLU A 252 20.19 0.62 7.00
N LEU A 253 20.13 0.18 5.74
CA LEU A 253 19.06 0.55 4.82
C LEU A 253 17.67 0.09 5.32
N LEU A 254 17.62 -0.95 6.14
CA LEU A 254 16.40 -1.52 6.70
C LEU A 254 16.07 -0.95 8.08
N LEU A 255 17.00 -0.25 8.74
CA LEU A 255 16.87 0.17 10.13
C LEU A 255 16.34 1.61 10.21
N PRO A 256 15.10 1.83 10.68
CA PRO A 256 14.58 3.19 10.81
C PRO A 256 15.34 3.99 11.85
N ARG A 257 15.37 5.32 11.69
CA ARG A 257 15.90 6.22 12.71
C ARG A 257 15.12 6.06 14.02
N GLY A 258 15.85 6.06 15.13
CA GLY A 258 15.28 5.90 16.47
C GLY A 258 14.99 4.45 16.88
N HIS A 259 15.42 3.44 16.10
CA HIS A 259 15.29 2.05 16.50
C HIS A 259 16.16 1.73 17.73
N SER A 260 15.69 0.82 18.57
CA SER A 260 16.42 0.30 19.74
C SER A 260 16.80 -1.19 19.61
N ASN A 261 16.10 -1.94 18.76
CA ASN A 261 16.31 -3.37 18.55
C ASN A 261 16.38 -3.67 17.04
N ILE A 262 17.52 -4.17 16.56
CA ILE A 262 17.75 -4.50 15.15
C ILE A 262 16.85 -5.66 14.70
N GLU A 263 16.68 -6.70 15.53
CA GLU A 263 15.94 -7.92 15.20
C GLU A 263 14.47 -7.64 14.87
N GLN A 264 13.92 -6.53 15.38
CA GLN A 264 12.56 -6.10 15.08
C GLN A 264 12.38 -5.64 13.63
N TRP A 265 13.44 -5.20 12.93
CA TRP A 265 13.30 -4.52 11.63
C TRP A 265 13.74 -5.37 10.44
N VAL A 266 14.56 -6.38 10.69
CA VAL A 266 15.23 -7.16 9.65
C VAL A 266 14.81 -8.62 9.71
N PRO A 267 14.84 -9.35 8.58
CA PRO A 267 14.68 -10.80 8.63
C PRO A 267 15.69 -11.45 9.59
N GLN A 268 15.22 -12.35 10.46
CA GLN A 268 16.01 -12.91 11.56
C GLN A 268 17.32 -13.58 11.08
N TYR A 269 17.32 -14.20 9.91
CA TYR A 269 18.52 -14.84 9.33
C TYR A 269 19.60 -13.85 8.86
N LEU A 270 19.37 -12.54 8.92
CA LEU A 270 20.41 -11.53 8.66
C LEU A 270 21.18 -11.10 9.91
N VAL A 271 20.70 -11.46 11.10
CA VAL A 271 21.27 -11.06 12.40
C VAL A 271 21.66 -12.25 13.27
N ALA A 272 21.40 -13.47 12.78
CA ALA A 272 21.80 -14.73 13.40
C ALA A 272 23.23 -15.15 13.03
#